data_AF-A0A5J4FXI6-F1
#
_entry.id   AF-A0A5J4FXI6-F1
#
_cell.length_a   1.000
_cell.length_b   1.000
_cell.length_c   1.000
_cell.angle_alpha   90.00
_cell.angle_beta   90.00
_cell.angle_gamma   90.00
#
_symmetry.space_group_name_H-M   'P 1'
#
loop_
_entity.id
_entity.type
_entity.pdbx_description
1 polymer ?
#
loop_
_entity_poly.entity_id
_entity_poly.type
_entity_poly.pdbx_seq_one_letter_code
_entity_poly.pdbx_strand_id
1 'polypeptide(L)'
;MEPSFYFYAILAALGYILIQSLFMVGVWISAKGETEKMPNGKDYDSEMILFPFKKWVMKSRKEKVIFEGLFFNEFIEKLRVQIPEFDFSISYNEILITKKDSNYVAFVNLLNERIKRIDSKIVVTLSNTGIQFHKDYTFFKVNKYLRKPIIQCPICMSSVWSIFTYWIPVIYWFGFSWPLVYLGIANTCILACVNWLVFSSRPQ
;
A
#
# COMPACT_ATOMS: atom_id res chain seq x y z
N MET A 1 -48.31 8.28 -15.08
CA MET A 1 -47.39 7.44 -14.29
C MET A 1 -47.81 7.54 -12.84
N GLU A 2 -47.98 6.41 -12.14
CA GLU A 2 -48.47 6.38 -10.76
C GLU A 2 -47.41 6.94 -9.78
N PRO A 3 -47.83 7.66 -8.71
CA PRO A 3 -46.92 8.18 -7.69
C PRO A 3 -46.13 7.08 -6.95
N SER A 4 -46.69 5.86 -6.89
CA SER A 4 -46.01 4.65 -6.39
C SER A 4 -44.72 4.36 -7.15
N PHE A 5 -44.73 4.50 -8.48
CA PHE A 5 -43.58 4.23 -9.34
C PHE A 5 -42.42 5.21 -9.06
N TYR A 6 -42.71 6.50 -8.93
CA TYR A 6 -41.69 7.51 -8.61
C TYR A 6 -41.08 7.29 -7.24
N PHE A 7 -41.88 6.90 -6.25
CA PHE A 7 -41.40 6.59 -4.91
C PHE A 7 -40.40 5.42 -4.91
N TYR A 8 -40.73 4.31 -5.55
CA TYR A 8 -39.83 3.16 -5.65
C TYR A 8 -38.57 3.46 -6.45
N ALA A 9 -38.67 4.26 -7.53
CA ALA A 9 -37.52 4.67 -8.32
C ALA A 9 -36.53 5.54 -7.52
N ILE A 10 -37.04 6.49 -6.73
CA ILE A 10 -36.21 7.33 -5.85
C ILE A 10 -35.52 6.48 -4.78
N LEU A 11 -36.25 5.55 -4.16
CA LEU A 11 -35.71 4.69 -3.11
C LEU A 11 -34.62 3.74 -3.66
N ALA A 12 -34.82 3.20 -4.86
CA ALA A 12 -33.80 2.41 -5.56
C ALA A 12 -32.55 3.24 -5.88
N ALA A 13 -32.71 4.49 -6.35
CA ALA A 13 -31.59 5.38 -6.62
C ALA A 13 -30.77 5.72 -5.36
N LEU A 14 -31.45 5.99 -4.23
CA LEU A 14 -30.79 6.24 -2.95
C LEU A 14 -30.04 5.02 -2.42
N GLY A 15 -30.67 3.84 -2.45
CA GLY A 15 -30.03 2.58 -2.06
C GLY A 15 -28.79 2.29 -2.92
N TYR A 16 -28.86 2.60 -4.21
CA TYR A 16 -27.76 2.42 -5.12
C TYR A 16 -26.56 3.35 -4.82
N ILE A 17 -26.82 4.65 -4.58
CA ILE A 17 -25.78 5.62 -4.16
C ILE A 17 -25.08 5.14 -2.88
N LEU A 18 -25.84 4.59 -1.94
CA LEU A 18 -25.29 4.05 -0.69
C LEU A 18 -24.37 2.84 -0.94
N ILE A 19 -24.77 1.90 -1.80
CA ILE A 19 -23.92 0.75 -2.18
C ILE A 19 -22.64 1.22 -2.86
N GLN A 20 -22.72 2.19 -3.78
CA GLN A 20 -21.55 2.77 -4.44
C GLN A 20 -20.61 3.43 -3.42
N SER A 21 -21.16 4.22 -2.50
CA SER A 21 -20.40 4.86 -1.42
C SER A 21 -19.64 3.83 -0.58
N LEU A 22 -20.33 2.78 -0.13
CA LEU A 22 -19.72 1.68 0.63
C LEU A 22 -18.63 0.96 -0.17
N PHE A 23 -18.85 0.71 -1.46
CA PHE A 23 -17.84 0.11 -2.34
C PHE A 23 -16.57 0.96 -2.41
N MET A 24 -16.68 2.28 -2.61
CA MET A 24 -15.50 3.16 -2.66
C MET A 24 -14.78 3.28 -1.32
N VAL A 25 -15.54 3.33 -0.22
CA VAL A 25 -14.95 3.28 1.12
C VAL A 25 -14.18 1.97 1.31
N GLY A 26 -14.72 0.84 0.85
CA GLY A 26 -14.04 -0.45 0.83
C GLY A 26 -12.75 -0.43 0.01
N VAL A 27 -12.81 0.04 -1.24
CA VAL A 27 -11.63 0.21 -2.11
C VAL A 27 -10.58 1.09 -1.44
N TRP A 28 -10.98 2.18 -0.79
CA TRP A 28 -10.07 3.08 -0.10
C TRP A 28 -9.43 2.47 1.15
N ILE A 29 -10.21 1.82 2.02
CA ILE A 29 -9.70 1.13 3.22
C ILE A 29 -8.67 0.09 2.81
N SER A 30 -8.98 -0.71 1.79
CA SER A 30 -8.09 -1.76 1.34
C SER A 30 -6.95 -1.25 0.44
N ALA A 31 -7.08 -0.05 -0.14
CA ALA A 31 -5.96 0.66 -0.76
C ALA A 31 -4.98 1.20 0.27
N LYS A 32 -5.42 1.57 1.47
CA LYS A 32 -4.52 2.01 2.55
C LYS A 32 -3.54 0.94 3.02
N GLY A 33 -3.86 -0.36 2.84
CA GLY A 33 -2.95 -1.46 3.14
C GLY A 33 -2.44 -1.47 4.58
N GLU A 34 -1.45 -2.31 4.86
CA GLU A 34 -0.67 -2.23 6.10
C GLU A 34 0.51 -1.28 5.88
N THR A 35 0.69 -0.33 6.81
CA THR A 35 1.90 0.49 6.90
C THR A 35 3.00 -0.34 7.57
N GLU A 36 3.97 -0.84 6.81
CA GLU A 36 5.17 -1.45 7.38
C GLU A 36 6.18 -0.34 7.72
N LYS A 37 6.73 -0.31 8.93
CA LYS A 37 7.86 0.57 9.23
C LYS A 37 9.13 -0.01 8.60
N MET A 38 9.74 0.76 7.70
CA MET A 38 11.00 0.39 7.04
C MET A 38 12.17 0.40 8.03
N PRO A 39 13.29 -0.28 7.70
CA PRO A 39 14.51 -0.29 8.50
C PRO A 39 15.18 1.07 8.77
N ASN A 40 14.78 2.12 8.04
CA ASN A 40 15.22 3.50 8.22
C ASN A 40 14.19 4.36 8.99
N GLY A 41 13.12 3.75 9.50
CA GLY A 41 12.04 4.41 10.25
C GLY A 41 11.00 5.14 9.42
N LYS A 42 11.05 5.08 8.08
CA LYS A 42 10.00 5.63 7.20
C LYS A 42 8.86 4.62 7.04
N ASP A 43 7.65 5.13 6.85
CA ASP A 43 6.48 4.27 6.59
C ASP A 43 6.46 3.78 5.13
N TYR A 44 6.23 2.48 4.95
CA TYR A 44 5.99 1.84 3.66
C TYR A 44 4.53 1.41 3.56
N ASP A 45 3.78 2.11 2.69
CA ASP A 45 2.39 1.76 2.40
C ASP A 45 2.36 0.54 1.46
N SER A 46 2.04 -0.64 2.01
CA SER A 46 1.77 -1.83 1.20
C SER A 46 0.34 -1.78 0.64
N GLU A 47 0.06 -0.87 -0.30
CA GLU A 47 -1.29 -0.73 -0.85
C GLU A 47 -1.74 -2.01 -1.60
N MET A 48 -2.69 -2.78 -1.06
CA MET A 48 -2.97 -4.18 -1.47
C MET A 48 -3.91 -4.37 -2.68
N ILE A 49 -4.94 -3.54 -2.88
CA ILE A 49 -6.03 -3.92 -3.82
C ILE A 49 -5.67 -3.90 -5.31
N LEU A 50 -4.73 -3.06 -5.74
CA LEU A 50 -4.44 -2.92 -7.18
C LEU A 50 -3.15 -3.60 -7.62
N PHE A 51 -2.58 -4.52 -6.84
CA PHE A 51 -1.32 -5.19 -7.19
C PHE A 51 -1.26 -5.70 -8.66
N PRO A 52 -2.31 -6.34 -9.23
CA PRO A 52 -2.28 -6.79 -10.63
C PRO A 52 -2.30 -5.63 -11.63
N PHE A 53 -3.16 -4.63 -11.42
CA PHE A 53 -3.28 -3.47 -12.30
C PHE A 53 -2.03 -2.58 -12.24
N LYS A 54 -1.45 -2.44 -11.04
CA LYS A 54 -0.20 -1.73 -10.79
C LYS A 54 0.98 -2.41 -11.47
N LYS A 55 1.10 -3.74 -11.40
CA LYS A 55 2.16 -4.49 -12.08
C LYS A 55 2.18 -4.23 -13.59
N TRP A 56 1.02 -4.02 -14.18
CA TRP A 56 0.87 -3.80 -15.63
C TRP A 56 1.08 -2.34 -16.05
N VAL A 57 0.59 -1.38 -15.26
CA VAL A 57 0.58 0.05 -15.63
C VAL A 57 1.79 0.81 -15.08
N MET A 58 2.47 0.29 -14.05
CA MET A 58 3.43 1.06 -13.28
C MET A 58 4.89 0.66 -13.51
N LYS A 59 5.76 1.66 -13.59
CA LYS A 59 7.19 1.46 -13.45
C LYS A 59 7.49 1.16 -11.98
N SER A 60 7.98 -0.05 -11.71
CA SER A 60 8.51 -0.42 -10.41
C SER A 60 9.96 0.05 -10.28
N ARG A 61 10.32 0.56 -9.11
CA ARG A 61 11.70 0.83 -8.73
C ARG A 61 12.03 -0.05 -7.53
N LYS A 62 13.11 -0.83 -7.63
CA LYS A 62 13.68 -1.50 -6.46
C LYS A 62 14.55 -0.48 -5.73
N GLU A 63 14.34 -0.36 -4.43
CA GLU A 63 15.14 0.51 -3.58
C GLU A 63 15.66 -0.31 -2.39
N LYS A 64 16.96 -0.20 -2.17
CA LYS A 64 17.65 -0.84 -1.05
C LYS A 64 17.52 0.07 0.15
N VAL A 65 16.89 -0.42 1.22
CA VAL A 65 16.76 0.33 2.46
C VAL A 65 17.65 -0.33 3.51
N ILE A 66 18.65 0.41 3.96
CA ILE A 66 19.63 -0.01 4.96
C ILE A 66 19.00 0.15 6.35
N PHE A 67 19.38 -0.72 7.29
CA PHE A 67 19.00 -0.57 8.70
C PHE A 67 19.75 0.62 9.32
N GLU A 68 19.01 1.53 9.95
CA GLU A 68 19.60 2.74 10.53
C GLU A 68 19.03 3.04 11.93
N GLY A 69 19.87 3.60 12.80
CA GLY A 69 19.47 4.14 14.09
C GLY A 69 18.81 3.11 15.03
N LEU A 70 17.62 3.43 15.53
CA LEU A 70 16.90 2.60 16.51
C LEU A 70 16.56 1.20 15.97
N PHE A 71 16.12 1.11 14.71
CA PHE A 71 15.77 -0.17 14.09
C PHE A 71 16.97 -1.08 13.88
N PHE A 72 18.14 -0.49 13.63
CA PHE A 72 19.40 -1.23 13.59
C PHE A 72 19.75 -1.80 14.97
N ASN A 73 19.66 -0.98 16.02
CA ASN A 73 19.94 -1.43 17.39
C ASN A 73 18.99 -2.57 17.83
N GLU A 74 17.69 -2.45 17.57
CA GLU A 74 16.72 -3.52 17.86
C GLU A 74 17.03 -4.81 17.09
N PHE A 75 17.44 -4.68 15.82
CA PHE A 75 17.84 -5.82 15.00
C PHE A 75 19.10 -6.49 15.56
N ILE A 76 20.09 -5.72 15.96
CA ILE A 76 21.32 -6.22 16.59
C ILE A 76 21.02 -6.96 17.89
N GLU A 77 20.13 -6.46 18.75
CA GLU A 77 19.76 -7.17 19.98
C GLU A 77 19.14 -8.54 19.68
N LYS A 78 18.23 -8.60 18.70
CA LYS A 78 17.66 -9.88 18.23
C LYS A 78 18.73 -10.80 17.67
N LEU A 79 19.74 -10.25 16.99
CA LEU A 79 20.83 -11.01 16.40
C LEU A 79 21.78 -11.57 17.48
N ARG A 80 22.07 -10.80 18.54
CA ARG A 80 22.85 -11.26 19.71
C ARG A 80 22.19 -12.44 20.43
N VAL A 81 20.85 -12.43 20.55
CA VAL A 81 20.10 -13.56 21.12
C VAL A 81 20.20 -14.81 20.24
N GLN A 82 20.24 -14.64 18.92
CA GLN A 82 20.31 -15.76 17.97
C GLN A 82 21.73 -16.32 17.79
N ILE A 83 22.76 -15.50 18.05
CA ILE A 83 24.18 -15.85 17.87
C ILE A 83 24.95 -15.42 19.13
N PRO A 84 24.71 -16.06 20.29
CA PRO A 84 25.40 -15.70 21.53
C PRO A 84 26.89 -16.12 21.54
N GLU A 85 27.27 -17.00 20.62
CA GLU A 85 28.62 -17.58 20.49
C GLU A 85 29.66 -16.57 20.00
N PHE A 86 29.21 -15.45 19.41
CA PHE A 86 30.06 -14.45 18.81
C PHE A 86 29.82 -13.09 19.43
N ASP A 87 30.87 -12.52 20.02
CA ASP A 87 30.87 -11.11 20.36
C ASP A 87 31.35 -10.31 19.14
N PHE A 88 30.59 -9.28 18.79
CA PHE A 88 30.87 -8.47 17.60
C PHE A 88 30.68 -6.98 17.91
N SER A 89 31.63 -6.20 17.41
CA SER A 89 31.63 -4.75 17.55
C SER A 89 30.79 -4.09 16.45
N ILE A 90 30.17 -2.95 16.77
CA ILE A 90 29.20 -2.28 15.91
C ILE A 90 29.71 -0.88 15.62
N SER A 91 29.58 -0.41 14.38
CA SER A 91 29.87 0.97 14.00
C SER A 91 28.80 1.49 13.07
N TYR A 92 28.14 2.58 13.47
CA TYR A 92 27.01 3.20 12.77
C TYR A 92 25.93 2.20 12.35
N ASN A 93 26.03 1.63 11.15
CA ASN A 93 25.05 0.72 10.52
C ASN A 93 25.69 -0.62 10.09
N GLU A 94 26.92 -0.91 10.54
CA GLU A 94 27.66 -2.11 10.18
C GLU A 94 28.09 -2.89 11.43
N ILE A 95 28.13 -4.22 11.30
CA ILE A 95 28.90 -5.07 12.20
C ILE A 95 30.35 -5.08 11.72
N LEU A 96 31.25 -4.61 12.56
CA LEU A 96 32.69 -4.57 12.29
C LEU A 96 33.26 -5.97 12.49
N ILE A 97 33.55 -6.63 11.38
CA ILE A 97 34.31 -7.88 11.36
C ILE A 97 35.34 -7.79 10.25
N THR A 98 36.59 -8.03 10.59
CA THR A 98 37.70 -8.04 9.65
C THR A 98 37.80 -9.41 8.97
N LYS A 99 37.96 -9.44 7.64
CA LYS A 99 38.19 -10.70 6.88
C LYS A 99 39.42 -11.51 7.34
N LYS A 100 40.26 -10.93 8.20
CA LYS A 100 41.45 -11.56 8.79
C LYS A 100 41.15 -12.39 10.03
N ASP A 101 39.93 -12.30 10.57
CA ASP A 101 39.55 -13.09 11.75
C ASP A 101 39.35 -14.55 11.37
N SER A 102 40.00 -15.46 12.11
CA SER A 102 39.98 -16.90 11.86
C SER A 102 38.57 -17.49 11.81
N ASN A 103 37.61 -16.83 12.48
CA ASN A 103 36.22 -17.27 12.56
C ASN A 103 35.28 -16.56 11.58
N TYR A 104 35.79 -15.73 10.66
CA TYR A 104 34.99 -14.95 9.71
C TYR A 104 33.99 -15.81 8.92
N VAL A 105 34.48 -16.91 8.34
CA VAL A 105 33.67 -17.79 7.47
C VAL A 105 32.59 -18.51 8.28
N ALA A 106 32.93 -18.99 9.47
CA ALA A 106 31.97 -19.63 10.37
C ALA A 106 30.87 -18.65 10.81
N PHE A 107 31.26 -17.42 11.16
CA PHE A 107 30.32 -16.36 11.52
C PHE A 107 29.36 -16.02 10.39
N VAL A 108 29.86 -15.77 9.17
CA VAL A 108 29.00 -15.40 8.03
C VAL A 108 28.02 -16.52 7.66
N ASN A 109 28.44 -17.78 7.76
CA ASN A 109 27.56 -18.92 7.50
C ASN A 109 26.44 -19.03 8.54
N LEU A 110 26.78 -18.95 9.83
CA LEU A 110 25.79 -18.95 10.91
C LEU A 110 24.86 -17.74 10.81
N LEU A 111 25.41 -16.57 10.51
CA LEU A 111 24.66 -15.34 10.31
C LEU A 111 23.63 -15.48 9.18
N ASN A 112 24.02 -16.00 8.03
CA ASN A 112 23.11 -16.23 6.90
C ASN A 112 22.00 -17.25 7.21
N GLU A 113 22.28 -18.25 8.04
CA GLU A 113 21.28 -19.22 8.48
C GLU A 113 20.29 -18.61 9.49
N ARG A 114 20.81 -17.88 10.48
CA ARG A 114 20.04 -17.36 11.62
C ARG A 114 19.24 -16.11 11.27
N ILE A 115 19.74 -15.25 10.38
CA ILE A 115 19.01 -14.05 9.92
C ILE A 115 17.69 -14.43 9.26
N LYS A 116 17.65 -15.53 8.50
CA LYS A 116 16.40 -16.02 7.89
C LYS A 116 15.32 -16.39 8.90
N ARG A 117 15.71 -16.71 10.16
CA ARG A 117 14.77 -16.98 11.26
C ARG A 117 14.22 -15.69 11.88
N ILE A 118 14.97 -14.58 11.82
CA ILE A 118 14.52 -13.27 12.29
C ILE A 118 13.58 -12.67 11.24
N ASP A 119 14.02 -12.60 9.99
CA ASP A 119 13.22 -12.13 8.87
C ASP A 119 13.82 -12.65 7.54
N SER A 120 12.99 -13.36 6.77
CA SER A 120 13.38 -13.93 5.48
C SER A 120 13.69 -12.90 4.39
N LYS A 121 13.28 -11.64 4.57
CA LYS A 121 13.48 -10.55 3.60
C LYS A 121 14.78 -9.78 3.80
N ILE A 122 15.51 -10.02 4.88
CA ILE A 122 16.78 -9.31 5.17
C ILE A 122 17.89 -9.89 4.32
N VAL A 123 18.59 -9.02 3.59
CA VAL A 123 19.74 -9.35 2.76
C VAL A 123 21.01 -8.80 3.39
N VAL A 124 22.03 -9.64 3.45
CA VAL A 124 23.34 -9.31 4.01
C VAL A 124 24.27 -8.88 2.88
N THR A 125 24.85 -7.68 2.99
CA THR A 125 25.88 -7.20 2.08
C THR A 125 27.21 -7.12 2.82
N LEU A 126 28.26 -7.67 2.21
CA LEU A 126 29.62 -7.55 2.73
C LEU A 126 30.24 -6.27 2.17
N SER A 127 30.57 -5.32 3.05
CA SER A 127 31.37 -4.15 2.71
C SER A 127 32.85 -4.43 2.98
N ASN A 128 33.74 -3.50 2.61
CA ASN A 128 35.17 -3.63 2.90
C ASN A 128 35.48 -3.45 4.39
N THR A 129 34.58 -2.82 5.14
CA THR A 129 34.72 -2.45 6.56
C THR A 129 33.91 -3.32 7.50
N GLY A 130 32.87 -4.00 7.00
CA GLY A 130 32.02 -4.83 7.84
C GLY A 130 30.85 -5.48 7.09
N ILE A 131 29.81 -5.80 7.85
CA ILE A 131 28.60 -6.45 7.36
C ILE A 131 27.43 -5.48 7.49
N GLN A 132 26.77 -5.18 6.37
CA GLN A 132 25.59 -4.34 6.28
C GLN A 132 24.32 -5.17 6.09
N PHE A 133 23.24 -4.73 6.72
CA PHE A 133 21.91 -5.31 6.55
C PHE A 133 21.02 -4.36 5.77
N HIS A 134 20.29 -4.91 4.81
CA HIS A 134 19.29 -4.16 4.06
C HIS A 134 18.07 -5.01 3.74
N LYS A 135 16.96 -4.33 3.45
CA LYS A 135 15.78 -4.93 2.83
C LYS A 135 15.55 -4.31 1.47
N ASP A 136 15.16 -5.15 0.52
CA ASP A 136 14.78 -4.72 -0.82
C ASP A 136 13.28 -4.42 -0.85
N TYR A 137 12.94 -3.14 -1.01
CA TYR A 137 11.56 -2.71 -1.19
C TYR A 137 11.26 -2.43 -2.66
N THR A 138 10.03 -2.72 -3.07
CA THR A 138 9.53 -2.36 -4.40
C THR A 138 8.64 -1.14 -4.27
N PHE A 139 9.07 -0.02 -4.83
CA PHE A 139 8.27 1.19 -4.91
C PHE A 139 7.59 1.26 -6.26
N PHE A 140 6.28 1.47 -6.20
CA PHE A 140 5.45 1.65 -7.38
C PHE A 140 5.28 3.15 -7.63
N LYS A 141 5.87 3.67 -8.70
CA LYS A 141 5.71 5.09 -9.05
C LYS A 141 4.40 5.31 -9.83
N VAL A 142 3.36 5.79 -9.15
CA VAL A 142 2.11 6.22 -9.82
C VAL A 142 2.28 7.67 -10.24
N ASN A 143 1.74 8.04 -11.41
CA ASN A 143 1.50 9.44 -11.70
C ASN A 143 0.57 10.03 -10.62
N LYS A 144 0.96 11.16 -10.00
CA LYS A 144 0.19 11.86 -8.96
C LYS A 144 -1.26 12.11 -9.37
N TYR A 145 -1.50 12.37 -10.66
CA TYR A 145 -2.84 12.64 -11.20
C TYR A 145 -3.72 11.40 -11.34
N LEU A 146 -3.13 10.21 -11.52
CA LEU A 146 -3.87 8.93 -11.56
C LEU A 146 -4.05 8.34 -10.16
N ARG A 147 -3.10 8.57 -9.25
CA ARG A 147 -3.17 8.04 -7.87
C ARG A 147 -4.39 8.55 -7.13
N LYS A 148 -4.64 9.87 -7.18
CA LYS A 148 -5.73 10.51 -6.44
C LYS A 148 -7.12 9.96 -6.77
N PRO A 149 -7.54 9.93 -8.05
CA PRO A 149 -8.88 9.48 -8.42
C PRO A 149 -9.04 7.96 -8.41
N ILE A 150 -7.96 7.18 -8.35
CA ILE A 150 -8.07 5.71 -8.35
C ILE A 150 -8.02 5.14 -6.92
N ILE A 151 -7.10 5.61 -6.06
CA ILE A 151 -6.76 4.92 -4.79
C ILE A 151 -6.65 5.81 -3.54
N GLN A 152 -6.53 7.14 -3.66
CA GLN A 152 -6.17 7.97 -2.50
C GLN A 152 -7.31 8.82 -1.91
N CYS A 153 -8.22 9.31 -2.76
CA CYS A 153 -9.21 10.32 -2.38
C CYS A 153 -10.62 9.77 -2.64
N PRO A 154 -11.42 9.42 -1.60
CA PRO A 154 -12.78 8.87 -1.77
C PRO A 154 -13.71 9.77 -2.60
N ILE A 155 -13.55 11.09 -2.46
CA ILE A 155 -14.30 12.09 -3.25
C ILE A 155 -13.90 11.99 -4.73
N CYS A 156 -12.60 11.88 -5.00
CA CYS A 156 -12.04 11.78 -6.35
C CYS A 156 -12.29 10.40 -6.98
N MET A 157 -12.39 9.35 -6.16
CA MET A 157 -12.80 8.01 -6.56
C MET A 157 -14.23 7.97 -7.08
N SER A 158 -15.07 8.90 -6.62
CA SER A 158 -16.48 8.97 -6.99
C SER A 158 -16.67 9.18 -8.49
N SER A 159 -15.74 9.83 -9.19
CA SER A 159 -15.84 9.96 -10.65
C SER A 159 -15.38 8.70 -11.39
N VAL A 160 -14.23 8.13 -11.02
CA VAL A 160 -13.66 6.98 -11.72
C VAL A 160 -14.47 5.71 -11.46
N TRP A 161 -14.73 5.39 -10.19
CA TRP A 161 -15.38 4.14 -9.83
C TRP A 161 -16.88 4.13 -10.11
N SER A 162 -17.55 5.30 -10.09
CA SER A 162 -18.94 5.45 -10.58
C SER A 162 -19.06 5.01 -12.04
N ILE A 163 -18.12 5.43 -12.89
CA ILE A 163 -18.16 5.08 -14.31
C ILE A 163 -18.01 3.57 -14.50
N PHE A 164 -17.02 2.96 -13.84
CA PHE A 164 -16.74 1.52 -14.00
C PHE A 164 -17.80 0.62 -13.37
N THR A 165 -18.35 0.99 -12.21
CA THR A 165 -19.28 0.13 -11.47
C THR A 165 -20.74 0.28 -11.90
N TYR A 166 -21.09 1.41 -12.53
CA TYR A 166 -22.48 1.72 -12.85
C TYR A 166 -22.72 2.09 -14.29
N TRP A 167 -22.02 3.11 -14.79
CA TRP A 167 -22.35 3.66 -16.10
C TRP A 167 -22.04 2.70 -17.23
N ILE A 168 -20.96 1.91 -17.14
CA ILE A 168 -20.68 0.86 -18.12
C ILE A 168 -21.82 -0.19 -18.16
N PRO A 169 -22.24 -0.81 -17.04
CA PRO A 169 -23.40 -1.69 -17.02
C PRO A 169 -24.70 -1.05 -17.53
N VAL A 170 -24.99 0.19 -17.15
CA VAL A 170 -26.20 0.91 -17.57
C VAL A 170 -26.19 1.18 -19.07
N ILE A 171 -25.08 1.64 -19.62
CA ILE A 171 -24.93 1.87 -21.07
C ILE A 171 -25.02 0.55 -21.84
N TYR A 172 -24.46 -0.53 -21.29
CA TYR A 172 -24.54 -1.87 -21.90
C TYR A 172 -25.99 -2.39 -21.98
N TRP A 173 -26.82 -2.15 -20.95
CA TRP A 173 -28.20 -2.63 -20.90
C TRP A 173 -29.22 -1.72 -21.59
N PHE A 174 -29.09 -0.41 -21.42
CA PHE A 174 -30.08 0.57 -21.87
C PHE A 174 -29.67 1.33 -23.14
N GLY A 175 -28.46 1.06 -23.66
CA GLY A 175 -27.88 1.80 -24.77
C GLY A 175 -27.36 3.17 -24.37
N PHE A 176 -26.72 3.86 -25.32
CA PHE A 176 -26.21 5.21 -25.09
C PHE A 176 -27.25 6.26 -25.48
N SER A 177 -27.53 7.21 -24.58
CA SER A 177 -28.39 8.37 -24.86
C SER A 177 -27.92 9.62 -24.11
N TRP A 178 -28.19 10.80 -24.66
CA TRP A 178 -27.83 12.08 -24.03
C TRP A 178 -28.43 12.26 -22.61
N PRO A 179 -29.69 11.88 -22.33
CA PRO A 179 -30.24 11.92 -20.98
C PRO A 179 -29.44 11.10 -19.95
N LEU A 180 -28.89 9.95 -20.36
CA LEU A 180 -28.04 9.12 -19.50
C LEU A 180 -26.75 9.84 -19.12
N VAL A 181 -26.19 10.66 -20.00
CA VAL A 181 -24.98 11.46 -19.70
C VAL A 181 -25.27 12.49 -18.60
N TYR A 182 -26.40 13.19 -18.66
CA TYR A 182 -26.79 14.16 -17.64
C TYR A 182 -27.05 13.50 -16.28
N LEU A 183 -27.74 12.35 -16.27
CA LEU A 183 -27.89 11.52 -15.07
C LEU A 183 -26.52 11.03 -14.56
N GLY A 184 -25.60 10.74 -15.47
CA GLY A 184 -24.16 10.50 -15.28
C GLY A 184 -23.51 11.47 -14.32
N ILE A 185 -23.55 12.72 -14.74
CA ILE A 185 -22.93 13.84 -14.07
C ILE A 185 -23.61 14.06 -12.72
N ALA A 186 -24.95 14.08 -12.68
CA ALA A 186 -25.70 14.27 -11.45
C ALA A 186 -25.38 13.19 -10.39
N ASN A 187 -25.38 11.91 -10.78
CA ASN A 187 -25.03 10.81 -9.89
C ASN A 187 -23.62 10.97 -9.32
N THR A 188 -22.65 11.30 -10.18
CA THR A 188 -21.25 11.49 -9.77
C THR A 188 -21.10 12.63 -8.77
N CYS A 189 -21.81 13.74 -8.96
CA CYS A 189 -21.83 14.86 -8.02
C CYS A 189 -22.45 14.49 -6.67
N ILE A 190 -23.62 13.81 -6.68
CA ILE A 190 -24.30 13.37 -5.45
C ILE A 190 -23.41 12.40 -4.67
N LEU A 191 -22.80 11.45 -5.37
CA LEU A 191 -21.92 10.45 -4.80
C LEU A 191 -20.65 11.07 -4.18
N ALA A 192 -20.07 12.08 -4.84
CA ALA A 192 -18.95 12.84 -4.31
C ALA A 192 -19.34 13.58 -3.02
N CYS A 193 -20.53 14.18 -2.96
CA CYS A 193 -21.05 14.84 -1.75
C CYS A 193 -21.27 13.84 -0.61
N VAL A 194 -21.88 12.68 -0.89
CA VAL A 194 -22.10 11.62 0.12
C VAL A 194 -20.76 11.12 0.68
N ASN A 195 -19.79 10.83 -0.18
CA ASN A 195 -18.46 10.39 0.26
C ASN A 195 -17.69 11.48 1.00
N TRP A 196 -17.87 12.75 0.65
CA TRP A 196 -17.31 13.86 1.41
C TRP A 196 -17.91 13.93 2.82
N LEU A 197 -19.23 13.79 2.95
CA LEU A 197 -19.90 13.77 4.26
C LEU A 197 -19.39 12.61 5.13
N VAL A 198 -19.36 11.37 4.58
CA VAL A 198 -18.84 10.18 5.25
C VAL A 198 -17.37 10.35 5.68
N PHE A 199 -16.60 11.10 4.92
CA PHE A 199 -15.21 11.39 5.25
C PHE A 199 -15.09 12.43 6.36
N SER A 200 -15.85 13.52 6.28
CA SER A 200 -15.86 14.60 7.29
C SER A 200 -16.39 14.15 8.66
N SER A 201 -17.20 13.09 8.70
CA SER A 201 -17.80 12.57 9.94
C SER A 201 -16.89 11.62 10.73
N ARG A 202 -15.68 11.31 10.25
CA ARG A 202 -14.76 10.42 10.99
C ARG A 202 -13.91 11.22 11.99
N PRO A 203 -13.77 10.77 13.24
CA PRO A 203 -12.79 11.34 14.16
C PRO A 203 -11.38 11.12 13.58
N GLN A 204 -10.58 12.19 13.57
CA GLN A 204 -9.18 12.18 13.14
C GLN A 204 -8.29 11.52 14.18
#